data_AF-A0A520N7A4-F1
#
_entry.id   AF-A0A520N7A4-F1
#
_cell.length_a   1.000
_cell.length_b   1.000
_cell.length_c   1.000
_cell.angle_alpha   90.00
_cell.angle_beta   90.00
_cell.angle_gamma   90.00
#
_symmetry.space_group_name_H-M   'P 1'
#
loop_
_entity.id
_entity.type
_entity.pdbx_description
1 polymer ?
#
loop_
_entity_poly.entity_id
_entity_poly.type
_entity_poly.pdbx_seq_one_letter_code
_entity_poly.pdbx_strand_id
1 'polypeptide(L)'
;MIDTDDRMTNSGARPVARGVCFMTDNIVSLDLPASIADALAATITPTATDGAMLDQLIGDLRSVSCQPGTPPQNDPPDAVLQHLPGLVAAMPSTPASAALRPLLDSVGWYQIFDSTHVPDSLATGLIAGQIVGGRGHLVSNELYLGLFLLAPNITYPLHQHASLEIYCVLSGAVS
;
A
#
# COMPACT_ATOMS: atom_id res chain seq x y z
N MET A 1 65.84 -0.26 24.37
CA MET A 1 66.36 0.98 24.96
C MET A 1 67.03 1.70 23.81
N ILE A 2 66.39 2.64 23.11
CA ILE A 2 65.71 3.85 23.58
C ILE A 2 64.31 3.98 22.95
N ASP A 3 63.40 4.49 23.79
CA ASP A 3 62.04 4.94 23.53
C ASP A 3 62.05 6.42 23.12
N THR A 4 61.18 6.84 22.19
CA THR A 4 60.37 8.05 22.34
C THR A 4 59.24 8.07 21.31
N ASP A 5 58.03 8.02 21.85
CA ASP A 5 56.71 8.40 21.34
C ASP A 5 56.67 9.84 20.76
N ASP A 6 55.91 10.05 19.67
CA ASP A 6 55.01 11.22 19.57
C ASP A 6 54.05 11.13 18.34
N ARG A 7 52.76 10.94 18.66
CA ARG A 7 51.58 11.66 18.13
C ARG A 7 51.06 11.36 16.71
N MET A 8 50.01 10.53 16.72
CA MET A 8 48.65 10.86 16.25
C MET A 8 48.48 12.18 15.47
N THR A 9 48.32 12.08 14.14
CA THR A 9 47.45 12.98 13.37
C THR A 9 46.64 12.16 12.37
N ASN A 10 45.54 11.56 12.86
CA ASN A 10 44.53 10.99 11.98
C ASN A 10 43.63 12.15 11.48
N SER A 11 44.02 12.75 10.36
CA SER A 11 43.22 13.76 9.67
C SER A 11 41.96 13.10 9.09
N GLY A 12 40.80 13.54 9.57
CA GLY A 12 39.50 13.00 9.20
C GLY A 12 39.19 13.16 7.71
N ALA A 13 39.30 12.06 6.96
CA ALA A 13 38.54 11.87 5.75
C ALA A 13 37.23 11.17 6.15
N ARG A 14 36.13 11.93 6.26
CA ARG A 14 34.79 11.34 6.23
C ARG A 14 34.64 10.67 4.86
N PRO A 15 34.24 9.38 4.78
CA PRO A 15 33.89 8.82 3.49
C PRO A 15 32.66 9.60 3.00
N VAL A 16 32.84 10.35 1.92
CA VAL A 16 31.72 10.89 1.16
C VAL A 16 31.08 9.67 0.50
N ALA A 17 30.10 9.08 1.19
CA ALA A 17 29.23 8.09 0.58
C ALA A 17 28.50 8.80 -0.56
N ARG A 18 29.04 8.71 -1.77
CA ARG A 18 28.30 8.93 -3.00
C ARG A 18 27.32 7.77 -3.09
N GLY A 19 26.18 7.93 -2.42
CA GLY A 19 25.04 7.06 -2.60
C GLY A 19 24.67 7.08 -4.07
N VAL A 20 24.89 5.96 -4.75
CA VAL A 20 24.23 5.69 -6.01
C VAL A 20 22.76 5.53 -5.65
N CYS A 21 21.96 6.57 -5.89
CA CYS A 21 20.52 6.46 -5.86
C CYS A 21 20.14 5.56 -7.04
N PHE A 22 19.88 4.29 -6.76
CA PHE A 22 19.14 3.45 -7.69
C PHE A 22 17.70 3.96 -7.63
N MET A 23 17.33 4.90 -8.50
CA MET A 23 15.93 5.06 -8.86
C MET A 23 15.57 3.77 -9.59
N THR A 24 15.08 2.78 -8.86
CA THR A 24 14.25 1.75 -9.49
C THR A 24 13.03 2.49 -9.97
N ASP A 25 13.00 2.86 -11.25
CA ASP A 25 11.76 3.19 -11.93
C ASP A 25 10.89 1.93 -11.81
N ASN A 26 10.10 1.86 -10.74
CA ASN A 26 9.13 0.79 -10.55
C ASN A 26 7.98 1.11 -11.50
N ILE A 27 8.23 0.93 -12.80
CA ILE A 27 7.24 1.15 -13.84
C ILE A 27 6.19 0.07 -13.65
N VAL A 28 5.08 0.48 -13.05
CA VAL A 28 3.90 -0.36 -12.95
C VAL A 28 3.34 -0.56 -14.36
N SER A 29 3.17 -1.82 -14.75
CA SER A 29 2.56 -2.17 -16.04
C SER A 29 1.11 -1.70 -16.10
N LEU A 30 0.65 -1.27 -17.28
CA LEU A 30 -0.76 -0.98 -17.54
C LEU A 30 -1.63 -2.25 -17.43
N ASP A 31 -1.03 -3.44 -17.52
CA ASP A 31 -1.72 -4.73 -17.32
C ASP A 31 -1.84 -5.13 -15.84
N LEU A 32 -1.35 -4.31 -14.90
CA LEU A 32 -1.42 -4.60 -13.47
C LEU A 32 -2.86 -4.87 -12.99
N PRO A 33 -3.90 -4.11 -13.40
CA PRO A 33 -5.28 -4.37 -12.96
C PRO A 33 -5.77 -5.76 -13.35
N ALA A 34 -5.50 -6.19 -14.59
CA ALA A 34 -5.84 -7.53 -15.07
C ALA A 34 -5.06 -8.62 -14.29
N SER A 35 -3.77 -8.38 -14.00
CA SER A 35 -2.95 -9.31 -13.21
C SER A 35 -3.47 -9.45 -11.77
N ILE A 36 -3.91 -8.35 -11.15
CA ILE A 36 -4.56 -8.38 -9.83
C ILE A 36 -5.89 -9.11 -9.91
N ALA A 37 -6.68 -8.92 -10.97
CA ALA A 37 -7.92 -9.65 -11.17
C ALA A 37 -7.70 -11.17 -11.20
N ASP A 38 -6.71 -11.63 -11.96
CA ASP A 38 -6.38 -13.06 -12.03
C ASP A 38 -5.93 -13.60 -10.67
N ALA A 39 -5.14 -12.82 -9.93
CA ALA A 39 -4.69 -13.18 -8.58
C ALA A 39 -5.85 -13.25 -7.57
N LEU A 40 -6.81 -12.32 -7.63
CA LEU A 40 -8.01 -12.33 -6.80
C LEU A 40 -8.91 -13.52 -7.13
N ALA A 41 -9.16 -13.78 -8.41
CA ALA A 41 -9.97 -14.92 -8.87
C ALA A 41 -9.36 -16.28 -8.46
N ALA A 42 -8.03 -16.37 -8.42
CA ALA A 42 -7.33 -17.57 -7.96
C ALA A 42 -7.29 -17.72 -6.42
N THR A 43 -7.57 -16.65 -5.67
CA THR A 43 -7.47 -16.64 -4.20
C THR A 43 -8.84 -16.74 -3.52
N ILE A 44 -9.85 -16.05 -4.06
CA ILE A 44 -11.16 -15.91 -3.43
C ILE A 44 -12.06 -17.03 -3.92
N THR A 45 -12.58 -17.83 -2.99
CA THR A 45 -13.68 -18.76 -3.27
C THR A 45 -14.99 -18.08 -2.86
N PRO A 46 -15.83 -17.63 -3.82
CA PRO A 46 -17.03 -16.89 -3.48
C PRO A 46 -18.07 -17.80 -2.82
N THR A 47 -18.85 -17.22 -1.91
CA THR A 47 -20.09 -17.85 -1.45
C THR A 47 -21.16 -17.72 -2.55
N ALA A 48 -22.26 -18.47 -2.44
CA ALA A 48 -23.37 -18.38 -3.40
C ALA A 48 -23.97 -16.96 -3.52
N THR A 49 -23.83 -16.14 -2.47
CA THR A 49 -24.35 -14.77 -2.42
C THR A 49 -23.38 -13.76 -3.04
N ASP A 50 -22.07 -13.97 -2.91
CA ASP A 50 -21.06 -12.97 -3.29
C ASP A 50 -20.50 -13.17 -4.71
N GLY A 51 -20.80 -14.31 -5.35
CA GLY A 51 -20.23 -14.67 -6.66
C GLY A 51 -20.43 -13.63 -7.75
N ALA A 52 -21.64 -13.08 -7.88
CA ALA A 52 -21.93 -12.07 -8.90
C ALA A 52 -21.16 -10.76 -8.68
N MET A 53 -20.96 -10.35 -7.42
CA MET A 53 -20.19 -9.14 -7.09
C MET A 53 -18.70 -9.35 -7.37
N LEU A 54 -18.17 -10.53 -7.06
CA LEU A 54 -16.80 -10.88 -7.37
C LEU A 54 -16.58 -10.93 -8.89
N ASP A 55 -17.46 -11.57 -9.65
CA ASP A 55 -17.36 -11.64 -11.10
C ASP A 55 -17.38 -10.25 -11.74
N GLN A 56 -18.24 -9.35 -11.24
CA GLN A 56 -18.29 -7.96 -11.67
C GLN A 56 -16.96 -7.23 -11.39
N LEU A 57 -16.42 -7.34 -10.16
CA LEU A 57 -15.12 -6.76 -9.80
C LEU A 57 -13.99 -7.26 -10.69
N ILE A 58 -13.94 -8.57 -10.94
CA ILE A 58 -12.93 -9.19 -11.81
C ILE A 58 -13.08 -8.68 -13.25
N GLY A 59 -14.31 -8.54 -13.74
CA GLY A 59 -14.59 -7.95 -15.05
C GLY A 59 -14.09 -6.52 -15.15
N ASP A 60 -14.48 -5.68 -14.18
CA ASP A 60 -14.13 -4.25 -14.16
C ASP A 60 -12.61 -4.05 -14.09
N LEU A 61 -11.90 -4.83 -13.27
CA LEU A 61 -10.43 -4.79 -13.18
C LEU A 61 -9.75 -5.19 -14.50
N ARG A 62 -10.33 -6.10 -15.28
CA ARG A 62 -9.77 -6.52 -16.57
C ARG A 62 -10.03 -5.50 -17.68
N SER A 63 -11.12 -4.73 -17.59
CA SER A 63 -11.51 -3.78 -18.63
C SER A 63 -11.13 -2.32 -18.34
N VAL A 64 -10.73 -2.00 -17.11
CA VAL A 64 -10.46 -0.61 -16.69
C VAL A 64 -9.43 0.05 -17.59
N SER A 65 -9.77 1.23 -18.10
CA SER A 65 -8.82 2.07 -18.82
C SER A 65 -7.96 2.86 -17.83
N CYS A 66 -6.64 2.77 -17.99
CA CYS A 66 -5.67 3.41 -17.11
C CYS A 66 -4.65 4.23 -17.89
N GLN A 67 -4.17 5.30 -17.27
CA GLN A 67 -2.99 6.04 -17.70
C GLN A 67 -1.88 5.90 -16.64
N PRO A 68 -0.59 6.02 -16.99
CA PRO A 68 0.46 6.06 -15.98
C PRO A 68 0.24 7.20 -14.98
N GLY A 69 0.36 6.87 -13.70
CA GLY A 69 0.26 7.79 -12.58
C GLY A 69 1.54 7.84 -11.77
N THR A 70 1.64 8.83 -10.89
CA THR A 70 2.74 8.94 -9.93
C THR A 70 2.14 9.14 -8.56
N PRO A 71 2.21 8.13 -7.67
CA PRO A 71 1.72 8.29 -6.32
C PRO A 71 2.44 9.44 -5.60
N PRO A 72 1.75 10.17 -4.70
CA PRO A 72 2.37 11.19 -3.88
C PRO A 72 3.56 10.63 -3.10
N GLN A 73 4.69 11.32 -3.16
CA GLN A 73 5.90 10.98 -2.41
C GLN A 73 5.90 11.73 -1.08
N ASN A 74 5.09 11.26 -0.14
CA ASN A 74 5.02 11.79 1.22
C ASN A 74 5.60 10.77 2.19
N ASP A 75 6.09 11.24 3.34
CA ASP A 75 6.41 10.35 4.44
C ASP A 75 5.13 9.55 4.82
N PRO A 76 5.22 8.22 5.00
CA PRO A 76 4.06 7.42 5.37
C PRO A 76 3.52 7.86 6.74
N PRO A 77 2.18 7.86 6.94
CA PRO A 77 1.60 8.13 8.25
C PRO A 77 2.11 7.16 9.33
N ASP A 78 2.18 7.61 10.59
CA ASP A 78 2.71 6.83 11.72
C ASP A 78 2.09 5.43 11.84
N ALA A 79 0.78 5.31 11.61
CA ALA A 79 0.08 4.03 11.64
C ALA A 79 0.63 3.02 10.62
N VAL A 80 1.06 3.49 9.44
CA VAL A 80 1.70 2.64 8.43
C VAL A 80 3.06 2.17 8.94
N LEU A 81 3.90 3.09 9.40
CA LEU A 81 5.23 2.77 9.94
C LEU A 81 5.16 1.79 11.12
N GLN A 82 4.15 1.95 11.97
CA GLN A 82 3.96 1.14 13.16
C GLN A 82 3.40 -0.26 12.87
N HIS A 83 2.44 -0.38 11.94
CA HIS A 83 1.65 -1.61 11.80
C HIS A 83 1.95 -2.41 10.53
N LEU A 84 2.33 -1.76 9.42
CA LEU A 84 2.54 -2.43 8.14
C LEU A 84 3.58 -3.57 8.22
N PRO A 85 4.73 -3.43 8.91
CA PRO A 85 5.71 -4.52 9.00
C PRO A 85 5.13 -5.80 9.62
N GLY A 86 4.31 -5.66 10.67
CA GLY A 86 3.65 -6.79 11.33
C GLY A 86 2.59 -7.44 10.45
N LEU A 87 1.80 -6.63 9.73
CA LEU A 87 0.80 -7.10 8.78
C LEU A 87 1.43 -7.87 7.62
N VAL A 88 2.53 -7.33 7.05
CA VAL A 88 3.29 -8.01 5.98
C VAL A 88 3.87 -9.34 6.46
N ALA A 89 4.38 -9.41 7.69
CA ALA A 89 4.92 -10.64 8.26
C ALA A 89 3.83 -11.71 8.49
N ALA A 90 2.61 -11.28 8.83
CA ALA A 90 1.47 -12.17 9.08
C ALA A 90 0.65 -12.50 7.81
N MET A 91 0.97 -11.90 6.67
CA MET A 91 0.24 -12.06 5.42
C MET A 91 0.34 -13.52 4.92
N PRO A 92 -0.78 -14.21 4.65
CA PRO A 92 -0.75 -15.55 4.09
C PRO A 92 -0.17 -15.50 2.68
N SER A 93 0.53 -16.56 2.28
CA SER A 93 1.04 -16.69 0.91
C SER A 93 -0.08 -17.17 -0.02
N THR A 94 -0.63 -16.24 -0.81
CA THR A 94 -1.69 -16.48 -1.79
C THR A 94 -1.33 -15.74 -3.09
N PRO A 95 -1.96 -16.08 -4.23
CA PRO A 95 -1.77 -15.30 -5.45
C PRO A 95 -2.08 -13.80 -5.24
N ALA A 96 -3.15 -13.47 -4.52
CA ALA A 96 -3.52 -12.08 -4.25
C ALA A 96 -2.47 -11.35 -3.40
N SER A 97 -1.96 -11.97 -2.33
CA SER A 97 -0.92 -11.35 -1.51
C SER A 97 0.40 -11.21 -2.28
N ALA A 98 0.75 -12.18 -3.13
CA ALA A 98 1.92 -12.10 -3.99
C ALA A 98 1.83 -10.95 -5.00
N ALA A 99 0.64 -10.70 -5.57
CA ALA A 99 0.41 -9.60 -6.51
C ALA A 99 0.42 -8.22 -5.82
N LEU A 100 -0.11 -8.11 -4.60
CA LEU A 100 -0.30 -6.84 -3.91
C LEU A 100 0.88 -6.43 -3.03
N ARG A 101 1.63 -7.40 -2.50
CA ARG A 101 2.74 -7.13 -1.56
C ARG A 101 3.81 -6.17 -2.10
N PRO A 102 4.26 -6.25 -3.37
CA PRO A 102 5.24 -5.31 -3.92
C PRO A 102 4.75 -3.86 -3.95
N LEU A 103 3.44 -3.63 -3.88
CA LEU A 103 2.84 -2.30 -3.98
C LEU A 103 2.75 -1.60 -2.61
N LEU A 104 2.87 -2.33 -1.50
CA LEU A 104 2.73 -1.78 -0.14
C LEU A 104 3.77 -0.69 0.17
N ASP A 105 4.97 -0.81 -0.41
CA ASP A 105 6.06 0.15 -0.21
C ASP A 105 6.05 1.29 -1.24
N SER A 106 5.26 1.18 -2.31
CA SER A 106 5.28 2.13 -3.43
C SER A 106 4.01 2.99 -3.54
N VAL A 107 2.91 2.58 -2.90
CA VAL A 107 1.71 3.42 -2.83
C VAL A 107 1.97 4.64 -1.95
N GLY A 108 1.46 5.80 -2.39
CA GLY A 108 1.50 7.02 -1.60
C GLY A 108 0.44 6.97 -0.51
N TRP A 109 0.78 6.46 0.67
CA TRP A 109 -0.13 6.34 1.81
C TRP A 109 -0.66 7.70 2.28
N TYR A 110 -1.95 7.79 2.61
CA TYR A 110 -2.60 9.02 3.04
C TYR A 110 -3.77 8.79 3.99
N GLN A 111 -4.00 9.77 4.85
CA GLN A 111 -5.18 9.83 5.72
C GLN A 111 -6.44 10.13 4.89
N ILE A 112 -7.48 9.30 5.04
CA ILE A 112 -8.73 9.47 4.31
C ILE A 112 -9.60 10.56 4.95
N PHE A 113 -9.58 10.63 6.28
CA PHE A 113 -10.35 11.58 7.06
C PHE A 113 -9.44 12.59 7.75
N ASP A 114 -9.93 13.82 7.86
CA ASP A 114 -9.40 14.78 8.81
C ASP A 114 -10.10 14.62 10.18
N SER A 115 -9.48 15.10 11.25
CA SER A 115 -10.04 15.01 12.61
C SER A 115 -11.23 15.94 12.86
N THR A 116 -11.70 16.67 11.84
CA THR A 116 -12.77 17.67 12.02
C THR A 116 -14.15 17.03 12.17
N HIS A 117 -14.38 15.88 11.53
CA HIS A 117 -15.69 15.21 11.51
C HIS A 117 -15.68 13.76 12.00
N VAL A 118 -14.51 13.22 12.34
CA VAL A 118 -14.38 11.85 12.87
C VAL A 118 -13.50 11.84 14.13
N PRO A 119 -13.63 10.84 15.01
CA PRO A 119 -12.72 10.69 16.14
C PRO A 119 -11.27 10.64 15.68
N ASP A 120 -10.36 11.28 16.42
CA ASP A 120 -8.92 11.33 16.09
C ASP A 120 -8.35 9.94 15.80
N SER A 121 -8.71 8.95 16.63
CA SER A 121 -8.30 7.55 16.43
C SER A 121 -8.63 7.00 15.04
N LEU A 122 -9.79 7.35 14.47
CA LEU A 122 -10.19 6.95 13.13
C LEU A 122 -9.39 7.74 12.07
N ALA A 123 -9.26 9.06 12.23
CA ALA A 123 -8.51 9.89 11.28
C ALA A 123 -7.04 9.45 11.16
N THR A 124 -6.40 9.11 12.29
CA THR A 124 -4.98 8.76 12.32
C THR A 124 -4.69 7.28 12.06
N GLY A 125 -5.69 6.41 12.20
CA GLY A 125 -5.50 4.97 12.05
C GLY A 125 -6.29 4.33 10.91
N LEU A 126 -7.04 5.12 10.14
CA LEU A 126 -7.66 4.69 8.89
C LEU A 126 -6.89 5.25 7.68
N ILE A 127 -5.94 4.49 7.13
CA ILE A 127 -5.01 4.97 6.10
C ILE A 127 -5.18 4.21 4.78
N ALA A 128 -5.24 4.93 3.66
CA ALA A 128 -5.34 4.35 2.32
C ALA A 128 -4.07 4.55 1.49
N GLY A 129 -3.89 3.68 0.51
CA GLY A 129 -2.96 3.87 -0.61
C GLY A 129 -3.64 3.49 -1.92
N GLN A 130 -3.51 4.31 -2.95
CA GLN A 130 -4.11 4.04 -4.27
C GLN A 130 -3.15 3.28 -5.18
N ILE A 131 -3.65 2.24 -5.82
CA ILE A 131 -2.98 1.56 -6.94
C ILE A 131 -3.59 2.07 -8.25
N VAL A 132 -4.91 1.98 -8.38
CA VAL A 132 -5.71 2.59 -9.47
C VAL A 132 -6.59 3.69 -8.88
N GLY A 133 -6.53 4.88 -9.46
CA GLY A 133 -7.33 6.03 -9.04
C GLY A 133 -6.58 7.34 -9.25
N GLY A 134 -7.19 8.47 -8.90
CA GLY A 134 -6.64 9.81 -9.17
C GLY A 134 -5.26 10.09 -8.55
N ARG A 135 -4.80 9.27 -7.59
CA ARG A 135 -3.50 9.40 -6.91
C ARG A 135 -2.67 8.10 -6.94
N GLY A 136 -3.05 7.14 -7.78
CA GLY A 136 -2.41 5.83 -7.84
C GLY A 136 -1.21 5.77 -8.79
N HIS A 137 -0.64 4.57 -8.90
CA HIS A 137 0.32 4.23 -9.96
C HIS A 137 -0.34 4.24 -11.34
N LEU A 138 -1.64 4.00 -11.37
CA LEU A 138 -2.48 4.03 -12.56
C LEU A 138 -3.64 5.00 -12.32
N VAL A 139 -3.79 5.99 -13.20
CA VAL A 139 -4.88 6.96 -13.12
C VAL A 139 -6.07 6.43 -13.91
N SER A 140 -7.22 6.34 -13.23
CA SER A 140 -8.52 6.07 -13.82
C SER A 140 -9.61 6.85 -13.07
N ASN A 141 -10.68 7.18 -13.79
CA ASN A 141 -11.91 7.76 -13.23
C ASN A 141 -13.06 6.74 -13.19
N GLU A 142 -12.81 5.50 -13.65
CA GLU A 142 -13.81 4.43 -13.75
C GLU A 142 -13.80 3.54 -12.50
N LEU A 143 -12.60 3.31 -11.95
CA LEU A 143 -12.38 2.39 -10.85
C LEU A 143 -11.40 2.96 -9.84
N TYR A 144 -11.67 2.71 -8.57
CA TYR A 144 -10.71 2.87 -7.49
C TYR A 144 -10.26 1.49 -7.02
N LEU A 145 -8.96 1.23 -7.06
CA LEU A 145 -8.34 0.05 -6.46
C LEU A 145 -7.23 0.53 -5.54
N GLY A 146 -7.25 0.08 -4.30
CA GLY A 146 -6.27 0.50 -3.32
C GLY A 146 -6.05 -0.51 -2.21
N LEU A 147 -5.12 -0.14 -1.35
CA LEU A 147 -4.80 -0.81 -0.11
C LEU A 147 -5.35 0.04 1.03
N PHE A 148 -5.74 -0.64 2.09
CA PHE A 148 -6.31 -0.01 3.25
C PHE A 148 -5.71 -0.61 4.52
N LEU A 149 -5.29 0.24 5.46
CA LEU A 149 -4.77 -0.15 6.77
C LEU A 149 -5.67 0.41 7.86
N LEU A 150 -6.28 -0.51 8.63
CA LEU A 150 -7.00 -0.20 9.85
C LEU A 150 -6.10 -0.48 11.06
N ALA A 151 -5.76 0.54 11.84
CA ALA A 151 -5.02 0.33 13.07
C ALA A 151 -5.91 -0.35 14.14
N PRO A 152 -5.32 -1.03 15.14
CA PRO A 152 -6.07 -1.75 16.17
C PRO A 152 -7.01 -0.84 16.97
N ASN A 153 -8.13 -1.40 17.44
CA ASN A 153 -9.11 -0.74 18.32
C ASN A 153 -9.79 0.50 17.69
N ILE A 154 -9.99 0.47 16.38
CA ILE A 154 -10.71 1.51 15.64
C ILE A 154 -12.09 1.01 15.24
N THR A 155 -13.10 1.78 15.59
CA THR A 155 -14.46 1.54 15.12
C THR A 155 -14.62 2.13 13.71
N TYR A 156 -14.79 1.23 12.74
CA TYR A 156 -15.27 1.44 11.37
C TYR A 156 -16.73 1.92 11.30
N PRO A 157 -17.17 3.19 11.38
CA PRO A 157 -18.61 3.49 11.38
C PRO A 157 -19.27 3.01 10.09
N LEU A 158 -20.53 2.60 10.23
CA LEU A 158 -21.38 2.32 9.07
C LEU A 158 -21.45 3.59 8.21
N HIS A 159 -21.02 3.47 6.96
CA HIS A 159 -21.09 4.52 5.97
C HIS A 159 -21.69 3.93 4.69
N GLN A 160 -22.34 4.78 3.91
CA GLN A 160 -22.95 4.40 2.63
C GLN A 160 -22.47 5.36 1.57
N HIS A 161 -21.98 4.80 0.47
CA HIS A 161 -21.69 5.53 -0.75
C HIS A 161 -22.38 4.83 -1.92
N ALA A 162 -22.63 5.56 -3.00
CA ALA A 162 -23.34 5.02 -4.16
C ALA A 162 -22.52 3.98 -4.94
N SER A 163 -21.20 3.96 -4.75
CA SER A 163 -20.28 3.05 -5.42
C SER A 163 -20.22 1.70 -4.71
N LEU A 164 -20.12 0.63 -5.50
CA LEU A 164 -19.80 -0.70 -5.01
C LEU A 164 -18.42 -0.69 -4.36
N GLU A 165 -18.33 -1.17 -3.13
CA GLU A 165 -17.07 -1.32 -2.40
C GLU A 165 -16.91 -2.75 -1.90
N ILE A 166 -15.77 -3.37 -2.20
CA ILE A 166 -15.46 -4.76 -1.85
C ILE A 166 -14.11 -4.77 -1.14
N TYR A 167 -14.08 -5.39 0.04
CA TYR A 167 -12.88 -5.52 0.84
C TYR A 167 -12.37 -6.97 0.83
N CYS A 168 -11.09 -7.14 0.51
CA CYS A 168 -10.38 -8.40 0.68
C CYS A 168 -9.33 -8.24 1.79
N VAL A 169 -9.45 -9.04 2.86
CA VAL A 169 -8.50 -8.98 3.98
C VAL A 169 -7.21 -9.69 3.57
N LEU A 170 -6.12 -8.94 3.46
CA LEU A 170 -4.80 -9.50 3.19
C LEU A 170 -4.13 -10.03 4.47
N SER A 171 -4.37 -9.42 5.63
CA SER A 171 -3.83 -9.85 6.91
C SER A 171 -4.56 -9.16 8.06
N GLY A 172 -4.44 -9.71 9.27
CA GLY A 172 -5.16 -9.20 10.45
C GLY A 172 -6.62 -9.63 10.50
N ALA A 173 -7.40 -8.97 11.35
CA ALA A 173 -8.83 -9.21 11.51
C ALA A 173 -9.56 -7.89 11.82
N VAL A 174 -10.81 -7.81 11.40
CA VAL A 174 -11.73 -6.75 11.77
C VAL A 174 -12.71 -7.34 12.80
N SER A 175 -12.87 -6.69 13.94
CA SER A 175 -13.73 -7.14 15.05
C SER A 175 -14.52 -5.99 15.64
#